data_AF-A0A847SV55-F1
#
_entry.id   AF-A0A847SV55-F1
#
_cell.length_a   1.000
_cell.length_b   1.000
_cell.length_c   1.000
_cell.angle_alpha   90.00
_cell.angle_beta   90.00
_cell.angle_gamma   90.00
#
_symmetry.space_group_name_H-M   'P 1'
#
loop_
_entity.id
_entity.type
_entity.pdbx_description
1 polymer ?
#
loop_
_entity_poly.entity_id
_entity_poly.type
_entity_poly.pdbx_seq_one_letter_code
_entity_poly.pdbx_strand_id
1 'polypeptide(L)'
;MAGIAFMGAGAQAQQAAGPYLDAYTIPVKQKQAVIGKIYDKQGNIGPATLLEDKSGLFTINNGLLQLKKKAAVDASGKAVYPVKIKAGADTADFLLVADQFIRNKVVAHRGAWKHHEGSQNSITSLKDAIKLGCEGSEFDVWLSSDDQLVISHDPEIGGKKVEASTLADLQTVQLKNGDRVPTLEEYINTVMEQHKTRLVLELKPSATGRGELLATKAVEMIRAKKAQAWMFYISFDYNICKKLKQLEPTAKIAYLNGDKTPAELQADGIWGLDYNQAVFKKDPQLIATARQQKITTNAWTIDHPEVMDTLLKDGIDFITTNEPEILLDKVK
;
A
#
# COMPACT_ATOMS: atom_id res chain seq x y z
N MET A 1 -3.59 -17.10 50.91
CA MET A 1 -4.42 -17.47 49.74
C MET A 1 -5.15 -16.20 49.31
N ALA A 2 -5.17 -15.72 48.08
CA ALA A 2 -4.73 -16.25 46.80
C ALA A 2 -4.16 -15.09 45.97
N GLY A 3 -3.01 -15.31 45.32
CA GLY A 3 -2.45 -14.39 44.35
C GLY A 3 -3.21 -14.51 43.04
N ILE A 4 -3.69 -13.38 42.51
CA ILE A 4 -4.25 -13.31 41.16
C ILE A 4 -3.07 -13.19 40.20
N ALA A 5 -2.69 -14.32 39.61
CA ALA A 5 -1.76 -14.36 38.51
C ALA A 5 -2.42 -13.76 37.27
N PHE A 6 -1.97 -12.58 36.85
CA PHE A 6 -2.17 -12.11 35.49
C PHE A 6 -1.38 -13.05 34.57
N MET A 7 -2.06 -14.05 34.01
CA MET A 7 -1.55 -14.75 32.83
C MET A 7 -1.63 -13.77 31.67
N GLY A 8 -0.51 -13.09 31.41
CA GLY A 8 -0.30 -12.42 30.15
C GLY A 8 -0.39 -13.46 29.04
N ALA A 9 -1.45 -13.39 28.23
CA ALA A 9 -1.45 -14.01 26.93
C ALA A 9 -0.34 -13.30 26.14
N GLY A 10 0.83 -13.92 26.08
CA GLY A 10 1.90 -13.46 25.20
C GLY A 10 1.31 -13.38 23.80
N ALA A 11 1.29 -12.18 23.23
CA ALA A 11 1.00 -11.99 21.82
C ALA A 11 2.08 -12.76 21.05
N GLN A 12 1.80 -14.02 20.73
CA GLN A 12 2.58 -14.75 19.76
C GLN A 12 2.53 -13.91 18.50
N ALA A 13 3.70 -13.41 18.09
CA ALA A 13 3.89 -12.68 16.86
C ALA A 13 3.21 -13.47 15.74
N GLN A 14 2.04 -12.99 15.29
CA GLN A 14 1.25 -13.67 14.27
C GLN A 14 2.13 -13.72 13.02
N GLN A 15 2.58 -14.92 12.66
CA GLN A 15 3.44 -15.14 11.50
C GLN A 15 2.67 -14.74 10.23
N ALA A 16 3.40 -14.35 9.18
CA ALA A 16 2.80 -14.10 7.88
C ALA A 16 1.91 -15.30 7.47
N ALA A 17 0.71 -15.01 6.96
CA ALA A 17 -0.12 -16.07 6.40
C ALA A 17 0.58 -16.56 5.12
N GLY A 18 0.99 -17.83 5.10
CA GLY A 18 1.66 -18.41 3.94
C GLY A 18 0.74 -19.32 3.11
N PRO A 19 1.12 -19.61 1.86
CA PRO A 19 2.23 -19.01 1.13
C PRO A 19 2.01 -17.54 0.77
N TYR A 20 3.09 -16.81 0.46
CA TYR A 20 3.05 -15.42 -0.05
C TYR A 20 4.03 -15.21 -1.21
N LEU A 21 3.89 -14.09 -1.93
CA LEU A 21 4.70 -13.75 -3.11
C LEU A 21 5.50 -12.47 -2.87
N ASP A 22 6.65 -12.31 -3.55
CA ASP A 22 7.36 -11.03 -3.59
C ASP A 22 6.89 -10.06 -4.68
N ALA A 23 6.04 -10.53 -5.59
CA ALA A 23 5.43 -9.73 -6.63
C ALA A 23 4.09 -10.32 -7.08
N TYR A 24 3.16 -9.43 -7.41
CA TYR A 24 1.78 -9.75 -7.79
C TYR A 24 1.45 -9.27 -9.20
N THR A 25 2.43 -8.68 -9.91
CA THR A 25 2.25 -8.12 -11.25
C THR A 25 2.98 -8.94 -12.30
N ILE A 26 2.33 -9.19 -13.44
CA ILE A 26 2.85 -9.97 -14.56
C ILE A 26 3.45 -9.02 -15.59
N PRO A 27 4.75 -9.15 -15.95
CA PRO A 27 5.32 -8.36 -17.04
C PRO A 27 4.56 -8.58 -18.36
N VAL A 28 4.04 -7.49 -18.94
CA VAL A 28 3.29 -7.55 -20.20
C VAL A 28 4.24 -7.62 -21.40
N LYS A 29 3.78 -8.25 -22.49
CA LYS A 29 4.51 -8.43 -23.76
C LYS A 29 5.87 -9.14 -23.63
N GLN A 30 6.09 -9.84 -22.53
CA GLN A 30 7.30 -10.62 -22.26
C GLN A 30 6.96 -12.10 -22.20
N LYS A 31 7.62 -12.91 -23.04
CA LYS A 31 7.48 -14.37 -23.00
C LYS A 31 8.28 -14.95 -21.85
N GLN A 32 7.75 -16.00 -21.22
CA GLN A 32 8.44 -16.70 -20.12
C GLN A 32 8.87 -15.76 -18.97
N ALA A 33 8.12 -14.67 -18.76
CA ALA A 33 8.43 -13.71 -17.72
C ALA A 33 8.34 -14.35 -16.33
N VAL A 34 9.35 -14.09 -15.49
CA VAL A 34 9.29 -14.39 -14.06
C VAL A 34 8.40 -13.35 -13.41
N ILE A 35 7.42 -13.80 -12.63
CA ILE A 35 6.48 -12.94 -11.92
C ILE A 35 7.04 -12.65 -10.53
N GLY A 36 7.38 -13.70 -9.79
CA GLY A 36 7.92 -13.58 -8.44
C GLY A 36 8.33 -14.91 -7.83
N LYS A 37 8.96 -14.84 -6.66
CA LYS A 37 9.28 -15.97 -5.79
C LYS A 37 8.08 -16.30 -4.90
N ILE A 38 7.93 -17.57 -4.60
CA ILE A 38 6.93 -18.09 -3.67
C ILE A 38 7.64 -18.45 -2.37
N TYR A 39 7.11 -17.91 -1.28
CA TYR A 39 7.58 -18.16 0.08
C TYR A 39 6.55 -18.99 0.84
N ASP A 40 7.00 -19.96 1.62
CA ASP A 40 6.15 -20.60 2.62
C ASP A 40 5.87 -19.64 3.80
N LYS A 41 5.04 -20.05 4.76
CA LYS A 41 4.71 -19.19 5.93
C LYS A 41 5.91 -18.88 6.82
N GLN A 42 6.99 -19.67 6.73
CA GLN A 42 8.24 -19.44 7.43
C GLN A 42 9.19 -18.51 6.64
N GLY A 43 8.84 -18.11 5.42
CA GLY A 43 9.66 -17.26 4.56
C GLY A 43 10.77 -17.99 3.82
N ASN A 44 10.66 -19.31 3.65
CA ASN A 44 11.59 -20.08 2.84
C ASN A 44 11.07 -20.24 1.41
N ILE A 45 12.00 -20.26 0.45
CA ILE A 45 11.71 -20.64 -0.93
C ILE A 45 11.94 -22.15 -1.04
N GLY A 46 10.94 -22.87 -1.52
CA GLY A 46 10.97 -24.32 -1.61
C GLY A 46 9.99 -24.89 -2.64
N PRO A 47 9.70 -26.19 -2.58
CA PRO A 47 8.72 -26.82 -3.46
C PRO A 47 7.35 -26.16 -3.33
N ALA A 48 6.81 -25.72 -4.46
CA ALA A 48 5.47 -25.15 -4.56
C ALA A 48 4.74 -25.71 -5.78
N THR A 49 3.42 -25.87 -5.65
CA THR A 49 2.55 -26.46 -6.67
C THR A 49 1.46 -25.48 -7.04
N LEU A 50 1.26 -25.29 -8.35
CA LEU A 50 0.15 -24.54 -8.91
C LEU A 50 -1.07 -25.45 -8.92
N LEU A 51 -2.01 -25.23 -8.00
CA LEU A 51 -3.22 -26.04 -7.86
C LEU A 51 -4.32 -25.60 -8.85
N GLU A 52 -4.46 -24.29 -9.06
CA GLU A 52 -5.45 -23.74 -9.99
C GLU A 52 -4.85 -22.61 -10.81
N ASP A 53 -5.07 -22.67 -12.12
CA ASP A 53 -4.84 -21.61 -13.10
C ASP A 53 -5.79 -21.82 -14.28
N LYS A 54 -6.91 -21.07 -14.29
CA LYS A 54 -7.91 -21.18 -15.38
C LYS A 54 -7.41 -20.63 -16.71
N SER A 55 -6.37 -19.79 -16.71
CA SER A 55 -5.80 -19.24 -17.94
C SER A 55 -4.83 -20.21 -18.63
N GLY A 56 -4.27 -21.15 -17.87
CA GLY A 56 -3.27 -22.09 -18.33
C GLY A 56 -1.93 -21.44 -18.71
N LEU A 57 -1.67 -20.19 -18.30
CA LEU A 57 -0.49 -19.41 -18.66
C LEU A 57 0.70 -19.63 -17.73
N PHE A 58 0.47 -20.07 -16.48
CA PHE A 58 1.49 -20.05 -15.44
C PHE A 58 2.12 -21.43 -15.21
N THR A 59 3.33 -21.41 -14.68
CA THR A 59 4.08 -22.58 -14.21
C THR A 59 4.93 -22.18 -13.02
N ILE A 60 5.26 -23.14 -12.17
CA ILE A 60 6.17 -22.96 -11.04
C ILE A 60 7.41 -23.82 -11.27
N ASN A 61 8.59 -23.20 -11.23
CA ASN A 61 9.87 -23.90 -11.32
C ASN A 61 10.81 -23.39 -10.24
N ASN A 62 11.34 -24.28 -9.40
CA ASN A 62 12.28 -23.95 -8.32
C ASN A 62 11.79 -22.79 -7.41
N GLY A 63 10.51 -22.81 -7.03
CA GLY A 63 9.91 -21.77 -6.20
C GLY A 63 9.63 -20.44 -6.91
N LEU A 64 9.85 -20.36 -8.24
CA LEU A 64 9.54 -19.18 -9.05
C LEU A 64 8.21 -19.39 -9.78
N LEU A 65 7.28 -18.45 -9.59
CA LEU A 65 6.08 -18.31 -10.39
C LEU A 65 6.44 -17.57 -11.69
N GLN A 66 6.15 -18.16 -12.84
CA GLN A 66 6.50 -17.59 -14.14
C GLN A 66 5.50 -17.98 -15.24
N LEU A 67 5.54 -17.26 -16.35
CA LEU A 67 4.81 -17.63 -17.56
C LEU A 67 5.43 -18.89 -18.20
N LYS A 68 4.59 -19.74 -18.80
CA LYS A 68 5.04 -20.85 -19.64
C LYS A 68 5.87 -20.33 -20.83
N LYS A 69 6.76 -21.18 -21.36
CA LYS A 69 7.77 -20.83 -22.40
C LYS A 69 7.22 -20.03 -23.59
N LYS A 70 6.00 -20.30 -24.05
CA LYS A 70 5.37 -19.61 -25.18
C LYS A 70 4.27 -18.61 -24.77
N ALA A 71 3.92 -18.55 -23.48
CA ALA A 71 2.88 -17.68 -22.97
C ALA A 71 3.40 -16.24 -22.81
N ALA A 72 2.52 -15.28 -23.09
CA ALA A 72 2.69 -13.86 -22.85
C ALA A 72 1.33 -13.26 -22.47
N VAL A 73 1.34 -12.16 -21.70
CA VAL A 73 0.15 -11.37 -21.39
C VAL A 73 0.19 -10.08 -22.21
N ASP A 74 -0.90 -9.77 -22.93
CA ASP A 74 -1.03 -8.51 -23.65
C ASP A 74 -1.64 -7.42 -22.74
N ALA A 75 -1.22 -6.18 -22.95
CA ALA A 75 -1.77 -5.01 -22.28
C ALA A 75 -3.25 -4.78 -22.65
N SER A 76 -3.68 -5.08 -23.89
CA SER A 76 -5.09 -4.94 -24.28
C SER A 76 -5.97 -6.12 -23.87
N GLY A 77 -5.39 -7.13 -23.22
CA GLY A 77 -6.06 -8.37 -22.86
C GLY A 77 -6.72 -8.34 -21.48
N LYS A 78 -6.99 -9.54 -20.95
CA LYS A 78 -7.45 -9.70 -19.57
C LYS A 78 -6.40 -9.12 -18.61
N ALA A 79 -6.85 -8.33 -17.65
CA ALA A 79 -5.93 -7.68 -16.72
C ALA A 79 -5.66 -8.50 -15.45
N VAL A 80 -6.54 -9.42 -15.05
CA VAL A 80 -6.43 -10.16 -13.78
C VAL A 80 -6.50 -11.67 -13.95
N TYR A 81 -5.66 -12.38 -13.20
CA TYR A 81 -5.43 -13.81 -13.32
C TYR A 81 -5.41 -14.46 -11.93
N PRO A 82 -6.55 -15.01 -11.48
CA PRO A 82 -6.61 -15.77 -10.24
C PRO A 82 -5.80 -17.06 -10.35
N VAL A 83 -4.99 -17.36 -9.33
CA VAL A 83 -4.26 -18.62 -9.19
C VAL A 83 -4.34 -19.13 -7.76
N LYS A 84 -4.27 -20.45 -7.59
CA LYS A 84 -4.16 -21.09 -6.27
C LYS A 84 -2.83 -21.82 -6.17
N ILE A 85 -2.05 -21.52 -5.14
CA ILE A 85 -0.70 -22.08 -4.97
C ILE A 85 -0.62 -22.75 -3.59
N LYS A 86 0.01 -23.92 -3.56
CA LYS A 86 0.42 -24.60 -2.34
C LYS A 86 1.94 -24.51 -2.18
N ALA A 87 2.41 -24.14 -1.00
CA ALA A 87 3.82 -24.27 -0.61
C ALA A 87 3.91 -24.85 0.79
N GLY A 88 4.72 -25.89 0.97
CA GLY A 88 4.71 -26.68 2.20
C GLY A 88 3.32 -27.28 2.48
N ALA A 89 2.79 -27.06 3.68
CA ALA A 89 1.47 -27.53 4.10
C ALA A 89 0.33 -26.56 3.76
N ASP A 90 0.66 -25.30 3.44
CA ASP A 90 -0.31 -24.22 3.36
C ASP A 90 -0.71 -23.93 1.90
N THR A 91 -1.92 -23.39 1.71
CA THR A 91 -2.47 -23.05 0.38
C THR A 91 -3.07 -21.65 0.44
N ALA A 92 -2.81 -20.85 -0.60
CA ALA A 92 -3.38 -19.52 -0.72
C ALA A 92 -3.85 -19.24 -2.16
N ASP A 93 -4.88 -18.40 -2.26
CA ASP A 93 -5.35 -17.82 -3.50
C ASP A 93 -4.66 -16.48 -3.74
N PHE A 94 -4.25 -16.23 -4.98
CA PHE A 94 -3.64 -14.98 -5.40
C PHE A 94 -4.39 -14.40 -6.59
N LEU A 95 -4.37 -13.08 -6.71
CA LEU A 95 -4.81 -12.35 -7.89
C LEU A 95 -3.59 -11.70 -8.54
N LEU A 96 -3.12 -12.27 -9.64
CA LEU A 96 -2.03 -11.69 -10.41
C LEU A 96 -2.59 -10.64 -11.38
N VAL A 97 -1.89 -9.52 -11.55
CA VAL A 97 -2.36 -8.39 -12.37
C VAL A 97 -1.38 -8.13 -13.50
N ALA A 98 -1.85 -7.96 -14.73
CA ALA A 98 -1.02 -7.51 -15.84
C ALA A 98 -0.38 -6.16 -15.47
N ASP A 99 0.94 -6.04 -15.57
CA ASP A 99 1.66 -4.84 -15.14
C ASP A 99 1.46 -3.68 -16.13
N GLN A 100 0.35 -2.97 -15.95
CA GLN A 100 -0.02 -1.76 -16.67
C GLN A 100 -0.10 -0.55 -15.75
N PHE A 101 0.46 -0.67 -14.55
CA PHE A 101 0.46 0.42 -13.59
C PHE A 101 1.28 1.60 -14.12
N ILE A 102 0.72 2.79 -13.94
CA ILE A 102 1.33 4.07 -14.31
C ILE A 102 2.60 4.25 -13.49
N ARG A 103 3.62 4.86 -14.10
CA ARG A 103 4.95 5.12 -13.51
C ARG A 103 5.38 6.56 -13.77
N ASN A 104 4.56 7.51 -13.32
CA ASN A 104 4.74 8.95 -13.55
C ASN A 104 5.09 9.72 -12.27
N LYS A 105 5.34 9.03 -11.14
CA LYS A 105 5.78 9.60 -9.86
C LYS A 105 4.69 10.37 -9.09
N VAL A 106 3.49 10.52 -9.64
CA VAL A 106 2.43 11.34 -9.07
C VAL A 106 1.61 10.57 -8.05
N VAL A 107 1.59 11.04 -6.81
CA VAL A 107 0.70 10.54 -5.76
C VAL A 107 -0.27 11.66 -5.35
N ALA A 108 -1.57 11.45 -5.59
CA ALA A 108 -2.60 12.41 -5.19
C ALA A 108 -2.90 12.28 -3.69
N HIS A 109 -2.56 13.30 -2.92
CA HIS A 109 -2.73 13.34 -1.45
C HIS A 109 -4.23 13.39 -1.08
N ARG A 110 -4.72 12.35 -0.41
CA ARG A 110 -6.14 12.16 -0.04
C ARG A 110 -7.07 12.10 -1.26
N GLY A 111 -6.56 11.61 -2.39
CA GLY A 111 -7.19 11.65 -3.71
C GLY A 111 -7.07 13.02 -4.41
N ALA A 112 -7.68 13.17 -5.58
CA ALA A 112 -7.71 14.43 -6.31
C ALA A 112 -8.95 15.24 -5.87
N TRP A 113 -8.78 16.11 -4.89
CA TRP A 113 -9.90 16.82 -4.24
C TRP A 113 -9.85 18.35 -4.42
N LYS A 114 -8.68 18.94 -4.68
CA LYS A 114 -8.49 20.39 -4.58
C LYS A 114 -9.22 21.19 -5.67
N HIS A 115 -9.27 20.65 -6.89
CA HIS A 115 -9.94 21.24 -8.05
C HIS A 115 -11.08 20.37 -8.60
N HIS A 116 -11.58 19.45 -7.78
CA HIS A 116 -12.64 18.50 -8.14
C HIS A 116 -13.75 18.53 -7.10
N GLU A 117 -14.86 17.86 -7.39
CA GLU A 117 -16.03 17.83 -6.52
C GLU A 117 -15.85 16.94 -5.29
N GLY A 118 -14.92 15.97 -5.35
CA GLY A 118 -14.66 15.04 -4.25
C GLY A 118 -14.06 15.71 -3.01
N SER A 119 -14.49 15.25 -1.84
CA SER A 119 -13.84 15.60 -0.57
C SER A 119 -12.48 14.92 -0.43
N GLN A 120 -11.59 15.48 0.39
CA GLN A 120 -10.41 14.72 0.86
C GLN A 120 -10.85 13.37 1.41
N ASN A 121 -10.08 12.32 1.12
CA ASN A 121 -10.33 10.99 1.65
C ASN A 121 -11.71 10.41 1.27
N SER A 122 -12.30 10.81 0.14
CA SER A 122 -13.55 10.23 -0.36
C SER A 122 -13.37 9.26 -1.53
N ILE A 123 -14.40 8.45 -1.80
CA ILE A 123 -14.44 7.60 -2.99
C ILE A 123 -14.44 8.45 -4.27
N THR A 124 -15.03 9.64 -4.22
CA THR A 124 -15.05 10.58 -5.35
C THR A 124 -13.65 11.08 -5.66
N SER A 125 -12.87 11.53 -4.66
CA SER A 125 -11.50 12.00 -4.91
C SER A 125 -10.55 10.89 -5.36
N LEU A 126 -10.77 9.64 -4.89
CA LEU A 126 -10.06 8.46 -5.42
C LEU A 126 -10.37 8.24 -6.92
N LYS A 127 -11.65 8.30 -7.30
CA LYS A 127 -12.07 8.14 -8.71
C LYS A 127 -11.51 9.24 -9.60
N ASP A 128 -11.44 10.46 -9.09
CA ASP A 128 -10.83 11.59 -9.81
C ASP A 128 -9.31 11.39 -9.97
N ALA A 129 -8.59 10.93 -8.95
CA ALA A 129 -7.17 10.59 -9.07
C ALA A 129 -6.90 9.47 -10.11
N ILE A 130 -7.77 8.44 -10.13
CA ILE A 130 -7.74 7.38 -11.14
C ILE A 130 -7.95 7.96 -12.54
N LYS A 131 -8.97 8.83 -12.70
CA LYS A 131 -9.33 9.44 -13.98
C LYS A 131 -8.24 10.36 -14.52
N LEU A 132 -7.57 11.11 -13.64
CA LEU A 132 -6.42 11.96 -13.98
C LEU A 132 -5.19 11.14 -14.42
N GLY A 133 -5.12 9.85 -14.05
CA GLY A 133 -3.99 9.00 -14.37
C GLY A 133 -2.82 9.19 -13.40
N CYS A 134 -3.09 9.43 -12.12
CA CYS A 134 -2.07 9.40 -11.09
C CYS A 134 -1.51 7.98 -10.93
N GLU A 135 -0.20 7.84 -10.65
CA GLU A 135 0.40 6.56 -10.29
C GLU A 135 -0.13 6.04 -8.95
N GLY A 136 -0.31 6.93 -7.99
CA GLY A 136 -0.88 6.64 -6.67
C GLY A 136 -2.00 7.59 -6.28
N SER A 137 -2.91 7.10 -5.44
CA SER A 137 -3.82 7.91 -4.63
C SER A 137 -3.55 7.56 -3.16
N GLU A 138 -3.14 8.55 -2.40
CA GLU A 138 -2.92 8.44 -0.95
C GLU A 138 -4.24 8.64 -0.19
N PHE A 139 -4.35 7.99 0.97
CA PHE A 139 -5.49 8.10 1.88
C PHE A 139 -5.16 7.54 3.28
N ASP A 140 -5.92 7.96 4.28
CA ASP A 140 -5.65 7.74 5.70
C ASP A 140 -6.64 6.75 6.35
N VAL A 141 -6.14 5.74 7.09
CA VAL A 141 -6.97 4.73 7.76
C VAL A 141 -6.81 4.75 9.28
N TRP A 142 -7.94 4.69 9.99
CA TRP A 142 -8.04 4.49 11.42
C TRP A 142 -8.84 3.23 11.77
N LEU A 143 -8.81 2.86 13.06
CA LEU A 143 -9.81 1.97 13.65
C LEU A 143 -10.90 2.78 14.38
N SER A 144 -12.15 2.44 14.13
CA SER A 144 -13.30 2.89 14.94
C SER A 144 -13.32 2.22 16.32
N SER A 145 -14.27 2.62 17.19
CA SER A 145 -14.44 2.00 18.51
C SER A 145 -14.90 0.54 18.44
N ASP A 146 -15.57 0.15 17.36
CA ASP A 146 -16.04 -1.21 17.04
C ASP A 146 -15.12 -1.94 16.04
N ASP A 147 -13.83 -1.58 16.04
CA ASP A 147 -12.76 -2.33 15.36
C ASP A 147 -12.89 -2.40 13.82
N GLN A 148 -13.58 -1.43 13.22
CA GLN A 148 -13.75 -1.29 11.78
C GLN A 148 -12.72 -0.32 11.17
N LEU A 149 -12.32 -0.56 9.92
CA LEU A 149 -11.33 0.23 9.20
C LEU A 149 -12.02 1.39 8.47
N VAL A 150 -11.78 2.62 8.95
CA VAL A 150 -12.48 3.83 8.52
C VAL A 150 -11.50 4.86 7.98
N ILE A 151 -11.90 5.59 6.93
CA ILE A 151 -11.04 6.57 6.27
C ILE A 151 -11.24 7.95 6.89
N SER A 152 -10.17 8.55 7.40
CA SER A 152 -10.15 9.92 7.93
C SER A 152 -8.71 10.40 8.06
N HIS A 153 -8.40 11.65 7.73
CA HIS A 153 -7.06 12.17 8.01
C HIS A 153 -6.89 12.46 9.50
N ASP A 154 -7.83 13.22 10.06
CA ASP A 154 -7.76 13.70 11.43
C ASP A 154 -8.34 12.66 12.42
N PRO A 155 -7.93 12.68 13.69
CA PRO A 155 -8.51 11.82 14.73
C PRO A 155 -9.96 12.19 15.09
N GLU A 156 -10.47 13.30 14.53
CA GLU A 156 -11.84 13.77 14.67
C GLU A 156 -12.40 14.17 13.30
N ILE A 157 -13.64 13.77 13.01
CA ILE A 157 -14.34 14.10 11.76
C ILE A 157 -15.81 14.38 12.06
N GLY A 158 -16.32 15.53 11.56
CA GLY A 158 -17.71 15.93 11.80
C GLY A 158 -18.11 16.04 13.27
N GLY A 159 -17.18 16.44 14.15
CA GLY A 159 -17.40 16.53 15.60
C GLY A 159 -17.35 15.19 16.34
N LYS A 160 -16.93 14.11 15.67
CA LYS A 160 -16.83 12.76 16.23
C LYS A 160 -15.38 12.30 16.29
N LYS A 161 -14.92 11.87 17.45
CA LYS A 161 -13.61 11.24 17.60
C LYS A 161 -13.63 9.84 16.98
N VAL A 162 -12.72 9.58 16.04
CA VAL A 162 -12.72 8.36 15.22
C VAL A 162 -12.60 7.11 16.09
N GLU A 163 -11.58 7.03 16.94
CA GLU A 163 -11.33 5.87 17.80
C GLU A 163 -12.38 5.69 18.93
N ALA A 164 -13.27 6.66 19.14
CA ALA A 164 -14.32 6.62 20.17
C ALA A 164 -15.74 6.47 19.60
N SER A 165 -15.88 6.43 18.28
CA SER A 165 -17.18 6.34 17.59
C SER A 165 -17.27 5.04 16.80
N THR A 166 -18.48 4.47 16.68
CA THR A 166 -18.69 3.28 15.85
C THR A 166 -18.58 3.63 14.37
N LEU A 167 -18.33 2.66 13.49
CA LEU A 167 -18.37 2.90 12.05
C LEU A 167 -19.73 3.46 11.61
N ALA A 168 -20.82 2.90 12.11
CA ALA A 168 -22.17 3.35 11.79
C ALA A 168 -22.37 4.83 12.13
N ASP A 169 -21.85 5.28 13.27
CA ASP A 169 -21.88 6.69 13.66
C ASP A 169 -21.00 7.58 12.77
N LEU A 170 -19.80 7.12 12.41
CA LEU A 170 -18.88 7.88 11.57
C LEU A 170 -19.44 8.05 10.15
N GLN A 171 -20.12 7.03 9.62
CA GLN A 171 -20.76 7.08 8.31
C GLN A 171 -21.97 8.03 8.24
N THR A 172 -22.48 8.54 9.37
CA THR A 172 -23.50 9.61 9.35
C THR A 172 -22.93 10.99 9.07
N VAL A 173 -21.60 11.14 9.09
CA VAL A 173 -20.93 12.41 8.79
C VAL A 173 -20.98 12.66 7.28
N GLN A 174 -21.68 13.73 6.89
CA GLN A 174 -21.67 14.22 5.52
C GLN A 174 -20.41 15.03 5.27
N LEU A 175 -19.68 14.65 4.22
CA LEU A 175 -18.59 15.42 3.66
C LEU A 175 -19.15 16.35 2.57
N LYS A 176 -18.29 17.08 1.88
CA LYS A 176 -18.74 18.00 0.82
C LYS A 176 -19.41 17.22 -0.31
N ASN A 177 -20.35 17.88 -0.98
CA ASN A 177 -20.97 17.39 -2.22
C ASN A 177 -21.60 15.99 -2.12
N GLY A 178 -22.09 15.60 -0.94
CA GLY A 178 -22.78 14.32 -0.72
C GLY A 178 -21.85 13.13 -0.49
N ASP A 179 -20.54 13.34 -0.45
CA ASP A 179 -19.61 12.32 0.03
C ASP A 179 -19.91 11.98 1.50
N ARG A 180 -19.54 10.78 1.91
CA ARG A 180 -19.56 10.31 3.30
C ARG A 180 -18.22 9.71 3.65
N VAL A 181 -17.99 9.52 4.94
CA VAL A 181 -16.83 8.79 5.47
C VAL A 181 -16.78 7.35 4.89
N PRO A 182 -15.76 7.00 4.10
CA PRO A 182 -15.63 5.65 3.52
C PRO A 182 -15.00 4.65 4.50
N THR A 183 -15.11 3.37 4.16
CA THR A 183 -14.32 2.27 4.74
C THR A 183 -13.12 1.92 3.87
N LEU A 184 -12.13 1.22 4.44
CA LEU A 184 -11.04 0.63 3.64
C LEU A 184 -11.56 -0.33 2.57
N GLU A 185 -12.61 -1.09 2.87
CA GLU A 185 -13.17 -2.05 1.93
C GLU A 185 -13.70 -1.37 0.67
N GLU A 186 -14.35 -0.22 0.81
CA GLU A 186 -14.87 0.58 -0.29
C GLU A 186 -13.75 1.14 -1.17
N TYR A 187 -12.64 1.58 -0.56
CA TYR A 187 -11.43 2.00 -1.27
C TYR A 187 -10.81 0.87 -2.09
N ILE A 188 -10.65 -0.30 -1.47
CA ILE A 188 -10.09 -1.49 -2.13
C ILE A 188 -10.99 -1.92 -3.29
N ASN A 189 -12.29 -2.02 -3.08
CA ASN A 189 -13.23 -2.40 -4.13
C ASN A 189 -13.16 -1.40 -5.30
N THR A 190 -13.14 -0.09 -5.00
CA THR A 190 -13.09 0.97 -6.03
C THR A 190 -11.79 0.92 -6.84
N VAL A 191 -10.62 0.83 -6.19
CA VAL A 191 -9.36 0.83 -6.94
C VAL A 191 -9.21 -0.42 -7.82
N MET A 192 -9.78 -1.55 -7.40
CA MET A 192 -9.72 -2.82 -8.14
C MET A 192 -10.62 -2.87 -9.38
N GLU A 193 -11.50 -1.88 -9.58
CA GLU A 193 -12.24 -1.68 -10.85
C GLU A 193 -11.29 -1.35 -12.02
N GLN A 194 -10.04 -0.98 -11.72
CA GLN A 194 -9.00 -0.64 -12.68
C GLN A 194 -7.62 -1.20 -12.28
N HIS A 195 -6.62 -1.08 -13.17
CA HIS A 195 -5.33 -1.77 -13.06
C HIS A 195 -4.11 -0.88 -13.39
N LYS A 196 -4.24 0.43 -13.17
CA LYS A 196 -3.31 1.49 -13.56
C LYS A 196 -2.82 2.34 -12.39
N THR A 197 -3.72 2.73 -11.49
CA THR A 197 -3.42 3.52 -10.28
C THR A 197 -3.34 2.61 -9.06
N ARG A 198 -2.40 2.88 -8.15
CA ARG A 198 -2.25 2.21 -6.86
C ARG A 198 -2.81 3.05 -5.71
N LEU A 199 -2.96 2.40 -4.58
CA LEU A 199 -3.29 2.99 -3.29
C LEU A 199 -2.01 3.17 -2.47
N VAL A 200 -1.85 4.35 -1.89
CA VAL A 200 -0.82 4.65 -0.88
C VAL A 200 -1.55 4.78 0.46
N LEU A 201 -1.60 3.68 1.19
CA LEU A 201 -2.40 3.53 2.40
C LEU A 201 -1.61 4.00 3.63
N GLU A 202 -1.99 5.14 4.21
CA GLU A 202 -1.48 5.59 5.51
C GLU A 202 -2.22 4.90 6.65
N LEU A 203 -1.49 4.17 7.50
CA LEU A 203 -2.02 3.67 8.77
C LEU A 203 -1.70 4.68 9.86
N LYS A 204 -2.74 5.28 10.43
CA LYS A 204 -2.60 6.36 11.40
C LYS A 204 -2.13 5.85 12.76
N PRO A 205 -1.18 6.54 13.42
CA PRO A 205 -0.83 6.25 14.81
C PRO A 205 -2.07 6.32 15.70
N SER A 206 -2.18 5.39 16.63
CA SER A 206 -3.31 5.31 17.56
C SER A 206 -2.91 5.86 18.92
N ALA A 207 -3.66 6.86 19.41
CA ALA A 207 -3.46 7.40 20.75
C ALA A 207 -3.91 6.40 21.84
N THR A 208 -4.71 5.40 21.47
CA THR A 208 -5.18 4.32 22.36
C THR A 208 -4.29 3.07 22.33
N GLY A 209 -3.17 3.10 21.59
CA GLY A 209 -2.23 1.98 21.49
C GLY A 209 -2.66 0.86 20.54
N ARG A 210 -3.66 1.10 19.68
CA ARG A 210 -4.23 0.11 18.75
C ARG A 210 -3.55 0.07 17.37
N GLY A 211 -2.36 0.68 17.23
CA GLY A 211 -1.65 0.76 15.94
C GLY A 211 -1.32 -0.60 15.32
N GLU A 212 -0.84 -1.56 16.11
CA GLU A 212 -0.58 -2.92 15.60
C GLU A 212 -1.86 -3.69 15.22
N LEU A 213 -2.96 -3.44 15.93
CA LEU A 213 -4.26 -4.02 15.60
C LEU A 213 -4.79 -3.46 14.28
N LEU A 214 -4.62 -2.15 14.06
CA LEU A 214 -4.92 -1.48 12.79
C LEU A 214 -4.15 -2.13 11.64
N ALA A 215 -2.83 -2.34 11.81
CA ALA A 215 -1.99 -3.02 10.82
C ALA A 215 -2.47 -4.45 10.53
N THR A 216 -2.80 -5.20 11.58
CA THR A 216 -3.28 -6.59 11.44
C THR A 216 -4.58 -6.65 10.66
N LYS A 217 -5.57 -5.85 11.05
CA LYS A 217 -6.89 -5.79 10.38
C LYS A 217 -6.80 -5.30 8.93
N ALA A 218 -5.97 -4.30 8.65
CA ALA A 218 -5.76 -3.80 7.29
C ALA A 218 -5.17 -4.90 6.39
N VAL A 219 -4.13 -5.60 6.84
CA VAL A 219 -3.51 -6.70 6.09
C VAL A 219 -4.50 -7.86 5.88
N GLU A 220 -5.28 -8.23 6.90
CA GLU A 220 -6.32 -9.27 6.77
C GLU A 220 -7.35 -8.92 5.69
N MET A 221 -7.83 -7.67 5.67
CA MET A 221 -8.77 -7.21 4.64
C MET A 221 -8.14 -7.20 3.24
N ILE A 222 -6.92 -6.71 3.10
CA ILE A 222 -6.18 -6.66 1.82
C ILE A 222 -5.96 -8.07 1.27
N ARG A 223 -5.60 -9.04 2.14
CA ARG A 223 -5.48 -10.46 1.78
C ARG A 223 -6.81 -11.07 1.37
N ALA A 224 -7.88 -10.83 2.13
CA ALA A 224 -9.21 -11.34 1.81
C ALA A 224 -9.69 -10.86 0.43
N LYS A 225 -9.37 -9.62 0.07
CA LYS A 225 -9.66 -9.01 -1.24
C LYS A 225 -8.63 -9.35 -2.33
N LYS A 226 -7.48 -9.95 -1.98
CA LYS A 226 -6.36 -10.22 -2.90
C LYS A 226 -5.84 -8.95 -3.58
N ALA A 227 -5.77 -7.85 -2.82
CA ALA A 227 -5.49 -6.51 -3.33
C ALA A 227 -4.00 -6.11 -3.28
N GLN A 228 -3.08 -7.03 -2.97
CA GLN A 228 -1.66 -6.73 -2.73
C GLN A 228 -0.98 -6.01 -3.92
N ALA A 229 -1.37 -6.30 -5.17
CA ALA A 229 -0.81 -5.65 -6.35
C ALA A 229 -1.04 -4.12 -6.40
N TRP A 230 -2.06 -3.63 -5.68
CA TRP A 230 -2.46 -2.23 -5.65
C TRP A 230 -1.94 -1.47 -4.42
N MET A 231 -1.26 -2.11 -3.46
CA MET A 231 -0.94 -1.48 -2.17
C MET A 231 0.51 -1.05 -2.05
N PHE A 232 0.72 0.23 -1.72
CA PHE A 232 1.86 0.72 -0.96
C PHE A 232 1.37 1.14 0.43
N TYR A 233 2.23 1.05 1.44
CA TYR A 233 1.89 1.34 2.83
C TYR A 233 2.79 2.43 3.38
N ILE A 234 2.22 3.35 4.17
CA ILE A 234 2.96 4.40 4.87
C ILE A 234 2.46 4.54 6.32
N SER A 235 3.33 5.02 7.23
CA SER A 235 2.94 5.37 8.60
C SER A 235 3.98 6.25 9.29
N PHE A 236 3.52 7.12 10.19
CA PHE A 236 4.37 7.86 11.14
C PHE A 236 4.83 7.00 12.33
N ASP A 237 4.12 5.90 12.61
CA ASP A 237 4.48 5.00 13.70
C ASP A 237 5.38 3.87 13.18
N TYR A 238 6.65 3.88 13.61
CA TYR A 238 7.62 2.89 13.17
C TYR A 238 7.28 1.47 13.63
N ASN A 239 6.53 1.31 14.73
CA ASN A 239 6.05 0.00 15.15
C ASN A 239 4.98 -0.54 14.21
N ILE A 240 4.13 0.33 13.65
CA ILE A 240 3.21 -0.05 12.57
C ILE A 240 4.00 -0.52 11.33
N CYS A 241 5.05 0.21 10.92
CA CYS A 241 5.90 -0.21 9.80
C CYS A 241 6.54 -1.60 10.03
N LYS A 242 7.11 -1.85 11.21
CA LYS A 242 7.67 -3.16 11.57
C LYS A 242 6.60 -4.25 11.63
N LYS A 243 5.40 -3.93 12.14
CA LYS A 243 4.27 -4.87 12.17
C LYS A 243 3.83 -5.25 10.77
N LEU A 244 3.70 -4.29 9.87
CA LEU A 244 3.43 -4.54 8.45
C LEU A 244 4.52 -5.41 7.82
N LYS A 245 5.80 -5.16 8.12
CA LYS A 245 6.91 -5.97 7.62
C LYS A 245 6.87 -7.41 8.12
N GLN A 246 6.47 -7.62 9.37
CA GLN A 246 6.27 -8.96 9.92
C GLN A 246 5.10 -9.68 9.24
N LEU A 247 3.98 -8.97 9.04
CA LEU A 247 2.76 -9.55 8.48
C LEU A 247 2.90 -9.81 6.98
N GLU A 248 3.44 -8.86 6.21
CA GLU A 248 3.65 -8.90 4.76
C GLU A 248 5.13 -8.58 4.43
N PRO A 249 6.03 -9.59 4.51
CA PRO A 249 7.48 -9.37 4.39
C PRO A 249 7.95 -8.74 3.07
N THR A 250 7.14 -8.84 2.03
CA THR A 250 7.43 -8.34 0.68
C THR A 250 6.68 -7.05 0.34
N ALA A 251 5.84 -6.56 1.25
CA ALA A 251 5.10 -5.33 1.05
C ALA A 251 6.04 -4.12 0.91
N LYS A 252 5.60 -3.19 0.07
CA LYS A 252 6.25 -1.89 -0.12
C LYS A 252 5.78 -0.94 0.97
N ILE A 253 6.59 -0.81 2.00
CA ILE A 253 6.32 0.01 3.19
C ILE A 253 7.31 1.18 3.19
N ALA A 254 6.82 2.41 3.32
CA ALA A 254 7.66 3.59 3.53
C ALA A 254 7.35 4.27 4.87
N TYR A 255 8.36 4.86 5.49
CA TYR A 255 8.24 5.52 6.80
C TYR A 255 8.08 7.03 6.66
N LEU A 256 7.19 7.66 7.46
CA LEU A 256 6.80 9.07 7.28
C LEU A 256 7.57 10.10 8.12
N ASN A 257 8.07 9.70 9.30
CA ASN A 257 8.38 10.66 10.38
C ASN A 257 9.63 11.54 10.14
N GLY A 258 10.57 11.11 9.29
CA GLY A 258 11.75 11.90 8.96
C GLY A 258 12.95 11.74 9.89
N ASP A 259 12.88 10.87 10.91
CA ASP A 259 13.91 10.67 11.94
C ASP A 259 14.73 9.37 11.76
N LYS A 260 14.61 8.70 10.61
CA LYS A 260 15.43 7.55 10.24
C LYS A 260 16.28 7.83 9.02
N THR A 261 17.53 7.40 9.06
CA THR A 261 18.41 7.43 7.89
C THR A 261 18.03 6.32 6.92
N PRO A 262 18.35 6.43 5.62
CA PRO A 262 18.07 5.34 4.69
C PRO A 262 18.83 4.03 5.04
N ALA A 263 19.92 4.11 5.81
CA ALA A 263 20.68 2.94 6.27
C ALA A 263 19.91 2.16 7.34
N GLU A 264 19.30 2.86 8.30
CA GLU A 264 18.42 2.26 9.30
C GLU A 264 17.20 1.60 8.65
N LEU A 265 16.57 2.28 7.68
CA LEU A 265 15.45 1.73 6.92
C LEU A 265 15.84 0.48 6.14
N GLN A 266 17.02 0.48 5.51
CA GLN A 266 17.55 -0.68 4.79
C GLN A 266 17.79 -1.86 5.74
N ALA A 267 18.36 -1.62 6.92
CA ALA A 267 18.64 -2.66 7.91
C ALA A 267 17.36 -3.36 8.39
N ASP A 268 16.25 -2.62 8.52
CA ASP A 268 14.95 -3.15 8.90
C ASP A 268 14.11 -3.66 7.71
N GLY A 269 14.66 -3.58 6.48
CA GLY A 269 13.98 -4.03 5.26
C GLY A 269 12.76 -3.20 4.88
N ILE A 270 12.70 -1.94 5.32
CA ILE A 270 11.69 -0.95 4.92
C ILE A 270 12.01 -0.48 3.49
N TRP A 271 11.00 -0.45 2.63
CA TRP A 271 11.16 -0.23 1.19
C TRP A 271 11.51 1.21 0.82
N GLY A 272 11.02 2.18 1.59
CA GLY A 272 11.17 3.58 1.28
C GLY A 272 11.13 4.51 2.49
N LEU A 273 11.46 5.77 2.22
CA LEU A 273 11.10 6.90 3.05
C LEU A 273 10.03 7.71 2.31
N ASP A 274 9.14 8.31 3.08
CA ASP A 274 8.13 9.25 2.59
C ASP A 274 8.18 10.48 3.49
N TYR A 275 9.06 11.43 3.24
CA TYR A 275 9.40 12.46 4.24
C TYR A 275 8.84 13.84 3.91
N ASN A 276 8.65 14.65 4.96
CA ASN A 276 8.25 16.03 4.77
C ASN A 276 9.32 16.81 4.00
N GLN A 277 8.91 17.77 3.16
CA GLN A 277 9.83 18.65 2.41
C GLN A 277 10.95 19.28 3.26
N ALA A 278 10.69 19.56 4.55
CA ALA A 278 11.68 20.16 5.44
C ALA A 278 12.89 19.24 5.67
N VAL A 279 12.69 17.92 5.64
CA VAL A 279 13.77 16.93 5.79
C VAL A 279 14.70 16.98 4.58
N PHE A 280 14.15 17.01 3.36
CA PHE A 280 14.92 17.15 2.12
C PHE A 280 15.65 18.50 2.03
N LYS A 281 15.04 19.58 2.50
CA LYS A 281 15.71 20.90 2.57
C LYS A 281 16.90 20.91 3.53
N LYS A 282 16.80 20.17 4.65
CA LYS A 282 17.86 20.05 5.65
C LYS A 282 19.01 19.16 5.18
N ASP A 283 18.71 18.13 4.39
CA ASP A 283 19.69 17.22 3.79
C ASP A 283 19.51 17.11 2.26
N PRO A 284 20.15 17.99 1.48
CA PRO A 284 20.10 17.92 0.01
C PRO A 284 20.72 16.66 -0.58
N GLN A 285 21.48 15.87 0.18
CA GLN A 285 22.07 14.60 -0.28
C GLN A 285 21.18 13.40 0.00
N LEU A 286 20.02 13.59 0.65
CA LEU A 286 19.14 12.50 1.07
C LEU A 286 18.71 11.60 -0.10
N ILE A 287 18.30 12.19 -1.23
CA ILE A 287 17.86 11.43 -2.42
C ILE A 287 19.02 10.58 -2.98
N ALA A 288 20.22 11.16 -3.07
CA ALA A 288 21.40 10.44 -3.54
C ALA A 288 21.79 9.29 -2.59
N THR A 289 21.75 9.54 -1.28
CA THR A 289 22.04 8.55 -0.23
C THR A 289 21.04 7.40 -0.24
N ALA A 290 19.74 7.72 -0.31
CA ALA A 290 18.67 6.72 -0.42
C ALA A 290 18.85 5.84 -1.67
N ARG A 291 19.17 6.45 -2.82
CA ARG A 291 19.46 5.72 -4.07
C ARG A 291 20.63 4.74 -3.92
N GLN A 292 21.73 5.16 -3.29
CA GLN A 292 22.88 4.27 -3.02
C GLN A 292 22.49 3.07 -2.13
N GLN A 293 21.56 3.29 -1.21
CA GLN A 293 21.05 2.28 -0.28
C GLN A 293 19.81 1.54 -0.80
N LYS A 294 19.41 1.78 -2.06
CA LYS A 294 18.23 1.17 -2.69
C LYS A 294 16.93 1.40 -1.89
N ILE A 295 16.85 2.55 -1.22
CA ILE A 295 15.66 3.04 -0.53
C ILE A 295 14.90 3.95 -1.49
N THR A 296 13.62 3.67 -1.66
CA THR A 296 12.71 4.49 -2.46
C THR A 296 12.42 5.80 -1.75
N THR A 297 12.30 6.89 -2.51
CA THR A 297 12.07 8.23 -1.96
C THR A 297 10.71 8.81 -2.38
N ASN A 298 9.90 9.20 -1.41
CA ASN A 298 8.72 10.02 -1.60
C ASN A 298 8.82 11.30 -0.74
N ALA A 299 8.23 12.39 -1.21
CA ALA A 299 8.22 13.68 -0.53
C ALA A 299 6.79 14.21 -0.42
N TRP A 300 6.42 14.70 0.76
CA TRP A 300 5.09 15.25 1.03
C TRP A 300 5.11 16.55 1.87
N THR A 301 4.04 17.34 1.87
CA THR A 301 3.09 17.50 0.75
C THR A 301 3.64 18.62 -0.13
N ILE A 302 3.90 18.34 -1.40
CA ILE A 302 4.58 19.27 -2.32
C ILE A 302 3.57 19.91 -3.25
N ASP A 303 3.12 21.13 -2.93
CA ASP A 303 2.12 21.85 -3.75
C ASP A 303 2.75 22.94 -4.64
N HIS A 304 3.99 23.33 -4.34
CA HIS A 304 4.68 24.43 -5.01
C HIS A 304 5.43 23.94 -6.27
N PRO A 305 5.11 24.46 -7.47
CA PRO A 305 5.73 24.03 -8.73
C PRO A 305 7.26 24.05 -8.73
N GLU A 306 7.86 25.05 -8.11
CA GLU A 306 9.31 25.22 -8.02
C GLU A 306 9.98 24.16 -7.14
N VAL A 307 9.27 23.68 -6.11
CA VAL A 307 9.74 22.58 -5.26
C VAL A 307 9.60 21.26 -6.01
N MET A 308 8.51 21.07 -6.77
CA MET A 308 8.35 19.91 -7.66
C MET A 308 9.51 19.82 -8.65
N ASP A 309 9.83 20.92 -9.35
CA ASP A 309 10.92 20.95 -10.34
C ASP A 309 12.28 20.58 -9.74
N THR A 310 12.54 21.06 -8.51
CA THR A 310 13.77 20.74 -7.78
C THR A 310 13.85 19.25 -7.46
N LEU A 311 12.81 18.68 -6.84
CA LEU A 311 12.79 17.26 -6.46
C LEU A 311 12.83 16.33 -7.69
N LEU A 312 12.14 16.68 -8.77
CA LEU A 312 12.17 15.93 -10.03
C LEU A 312 13.58 15.94 -10.65
N LYS A 313 14.26 17.09 -10.65
CA LYS A 313 15.64 17.22 -11.13
C LYS A 313 16.62 16.38 -10.30
N ASP A 314 16.43 16.30 -8.99
CA ASP A 314 17.26 15.50 -8.09
C ASP A 314 16.97 13.99 -8.21
N GLY A 315 15.90 13.64 -8.91
CA GLY A 315 15.52 12.27 -9.25
C GLY A 315 14.81 11.56 -8.10
N ILE A 316 13.93 12.27 -7.40
CA ILE A 316 12.95 11.70 -6.46
C ILE A 316 12.13 10.59 -7.14
N ASP A 317 11.73 9.54 -6.40
CA ASP A 317 10.91 8.45 -6.97
C ASP A 317 9.43 8.83 -7.05
N PHE A 318 8.90 9.49 -6.02
CA PHE A 318 7.51 9.90 -5.90
C PHE A 318 7.37 11.31 -5.31
N ILE A 319 6.28 11.99 -5.64
CA ILE A 319 5.85 13.22 -4.98
C ILE A 319 4.37 13.08 -4.61
N THR A 320 4.07 13.23 -3.32
CA THR A 320 2.71 13.35 -2.79
C THR A 320 2.29 14.82 -2.76
N THR A 321 1.18 15.15 -3.45
CA THR A 321 0.75 16.54 -3.67
C THR A 321 -0.77 16.71 -3.60
N ASN A 322 -1.24 17.88 -3.18
CA ASN A 322 -2.65 18.28 -3.35
C ASN A 322 -2.94 18.84 -4.74
N GLU A 323 -1.92 18.99 -5.60
CA GLU A 323 -1.98 19.58 -6.93
C GLU A 323 -1.57 18.56 -8.02
N PRO A 324 -2.22 17.37 -8.10
CA PRO A 324 -1.78 16.30 -8.98
C PRO A 324 -1.76 16.71 -10.46
N GLU A 325 -2.65 17.60 -10.90
CA GLU A 325 -2.69 18.12 -12.28
C GLU A 325 -1.43 18.90 -12.63
N ILE A 326 -0.97 19.77 -11.72
CA ILE A 326 0.27 20.54 -11.93
C ILE A 326 1.45 19.59 -12.04
N LEU A 327 1.54 18.61 -11.15
CA LEU A 327 2.63 17.65 -11.19
C LEU A 327 2.56 16.76 -12.43
N LEU A 328 1.37 16.31 -12.83
CA LEU A 328 1.15 15.56 -14.08
C LEU A 328 1.66 16.34 -15.29
N ASP A 329 1.40 17.65 -15.37
CA ASP A 329 1.92 18.48 -16.47
C ASP A 329 3.45 18.53 -16.52
N LYS A 330 4.13 18.44 -15.36
CA LYS A 330 5.59 18.45 -15.27
C LYS A 330 6.28 17.14 -15.61
N VAL A 331 5.56 16.01 -15.51
CA VAL A 331 6.10 14.65 -15.72
C VAL A 331 5.64 13.99 -17.03
N LYS A 332 4.95 14.76 -17.89
CA LYS A 332 4.59 14.36 -19.25
C LYS A 332 5.80 14.19 -20.16
#